data_AF-A0A3D4W263-F1
#
_entry.id   AF-A0A3D4W263-F1
#
_cell.length_a   1.000
_cell.length_b   1.000
_cell.length_c   1.000
_cell.angle_alpha   90.00
_cell.angle_beta   90.00
_cell.angle_gamma   90.00
#
_symmetry.space_group_name_H-M   'P 1'
#
loop_
_entity.id
_entity.type
_entity.pdbx_description
1 polymer ?
#
loop_
_entity_poly.entity_id
_entity_poly.type
_entity_poly.pdbx_seq_one_letter_code
_entity_poly.pdbx_strand_id
1 'polypeptide(L)'
;MSYYIHVTDAAERDIQEAYDYIDLTLKNPTAADFLTESVGTSLQKLDRFPNQNPVVHDPFLYGLGIHFIIVQNYMAFYQIEEPAQVVHILRFLYGKSNWVSILKTDFSAE
;
A
#
# COMPACT_ATOMS: atom_id res chain seq x y z
N MET A 1 16.35 1.57 15.09
CA MET A 1 15.51 0.38 14.89
C MET A 1 14.96 0.43 13.48
N SER A 2 14.92 -0.70 12.78
CA SER A 2 14.35 -0.82 11.44
C SER A 2 13.23 -1.86 11.52
N TYR A 3 12.06 -1.52 11.01
CA TYR A 3 10.91 -2.41 10.92
C TYR A 3 11.11 -3.37 9.74
N TYR A 4 10.68 -4.62 9.92
CA TYR A 4 10.57 -5.55 8.81
C TYR A 4 9.34 -5.18 7.96
N ILE A 5 9.51 -5.09 6.64
CA ILE A 5 8.40 -4.82 5.73
C ILE A 5 7.87 -6.16 5.22
N HIS A 6 6.63 -6.47 5.55
CA HIS A 6 5.91 -7.63 5.05
C HIS A 6 4.85 -7.18 4.05
N VAL A 7 5.01 -7.57 2.78
CA VAL A 7 4.00 -7.30 1.74
C VAL A 7 3.06 -8.49 1.68
N THR A 8 1.76 -8.26 1.87
CA THR A 8 0.76 -9.35 1.78
C THR A 8 0.57 -9.78 0.33
N ASP A 9 0.08 -11.01 0.12
CA ASP A 9 -0.25 -11.50 -1.23
C ASP A 9 -1.25 -10.59 -1.96
N ALA A 10 -2.15 -9.92 -1.21
CA ALA A 10 -3.10 -8.97 -1.78
C ALA A 10 -2.39 -7.73 -2.31
N ALA A 11 -1.47 -7.15 -1.54
CA ALA A 11 -0.67 -6.02 -1.99
C ALA A 11 0.26 -6.39 -3.14
N GLU A 12 0.85 -7.59 -3.14
CA GLU A 12 1.70 -8.05 -4.25
C GLU A 12 0.89 -8.19 -5.56
N ARG A 13 -0.30 -8.79 -5.49
CA ARG A 13 -1.23 -8.85 -6.64
C ARG A 13 -1.62 -7.46 -7.12
N ASP A 14 -1.99 -6.57 -6.21
CA ASP A 14 -2.35 -5.19 -6.55
C ASP A 14 -1.20 -4.46 -7.29
N ILE A 15 0.05 -4.64 -6.86
CA ILE A 15 1.24 -4.06 -7.51
C ILE A 15 1.43 -4.66 -8.91
N GLN A 16 1.29 -5.98 -9.05
CA GLN A 16 1.42 -6.65 -10.35
C GLN A 16 0.32 -6.20 -11.32
N GLU A 17 -0.93 -6.13 -10.87
CA GLU A 17 -2.05 -5.65 -11.69
C GLU A 17 -1.84 -4.19 -12.13
N ALA A 18 -1.30 -3.34 -11.25
CA ALA A 18 -0.95 -1.98 -11.59
C ALA A 18 0.17 -1.92 -12.65
N TYR A 19 1.20 -2.75 -12.53
CA TYR A 19 2.27 -2.87 -13.52
C TYR A 19 1.70 -3.31 -14.88
N ASP A 20 0.98 -4.43 -14.92
CA ASP A 20 0.44 -5.02 -16.15
C ASP A 20 -0.55 -4.08 -16.84
N TYR A 21 -1.34 -3.33 -16.06
CA TYR A 21 -2.23 -2.32 -16.62
C TYR A 21 -1.44 -1.22 -17.35
N ILE A 22 -0.39 -0.69 -16.72
CA ILE A 22 0.42 0.39 -17.32
C ILE A 22 1.23 -0.13 -18.52
N ASP A 23 1.84 -1.31 -18.40
CA ASP A 23 2.66 -1.90 -19.45
C ASP A 23 1.81 -2.36 -20.64
N LEU A 24 0.83 -3.23 -20.39
CA LEU A 24 0.12 -3.93 -21.46
C LEU A 24 -1.09 -3.16 -21.98
N THR A 25 -1.82 -2.48 -21.09
CA THR A 25 -3.05 -1.76 -21.49
C THR A 25 -2.75 -0.34 -21.95
N LEU A 26 -1.95 0.41 -21.17
CA LEU A 26 -1.54 1.76 -21.55
C LEU A 26 -0.34 1.79 -22.50
N LYS A 27 0.30 0.64 -22.75
CA LYS A 27 1.45 0.48 -23.66
C LYS A 27 2.62 1.39 -23.26
N ASN A 28 2.87 1.48 -21.95
CA ASN A 28 3.90 2.34 -21.39
C ASN A 28 4.83 1.59 -20.42
N PRO A 29 5.69 0.67 -20.94
CA PRO A 29 6.63 -0.11 -20.12
C PRO A 29 7.51 0.77 -19.23
N THR A 30 7.98 1.90 -19.74
CA THR A 30 8.82 2.83 -18.97
C THR A 30 8.11 3.37 -17.73
N ALA A 31 6.81 3.66 -17.82
CA ALA A 31 6.04 4.09 -16.65
C ALA A 31 5.76 2.92 -15.68
N ALA A 32 5.63 1.70 -16.20
CA ALA A 32 5.44 0.51 -15.38
C ALA A 32 6.71 0.20 -14.55
N ASP A 33 7.89 0.27 -15.17
CA ASP A 33 9.18 0.12 -14.48
C ASP A 33 9.39 1.23 -13.45
N PHE A 34 9.05 2.48 -13.80
CA PHE A 34 9.13 3.59 -12.85
C PHE A 34 8.19 3.40 -11.65
N LEU A 35 7.03 2.75 -11.84
CA LEU A 35 6.12 2.42 -10.74
C LEU A 35 6.77 1.45 -9.75
N THR A 36 7.36 0.34 -10.22
CA THR A 36 7.95 -0.68 -9.34
C THR A 36 9.15 -0.13 -8.57
N GLU A 37 10.00 0.69 -9.21
CA GLU A 37 11.09 1.41 -8.54
C GLU A 37 10.55 2.36 -7.46
N SER A 38 9.48 3.10 -7.77
CA SER A 38 8.83 4.02 -6.83
C SER A 38 8.22 3.29 -5.63
N VAL A 39 7.61 2.13 -5.85
CA VAL A 39 7.06 1.27 -4.79
C VAL A 39 8.19 0.81 -3.88
N GLY A 40 9.25 0.21 -4.41
CA GLY A 40 10.38 -0.28 -3.61
C GLY A 40 11.01 0.84 -2.77
N THR A 41 11.26 1.99 -3.37
CA THR A 41 11.84 3.15 -2.68
C THR A 41 10.91 3.69 -1.59
N SER A 42 9.60 3.68 -1.82
CA SER A 42 8.62 4.22 -0.87
C SER A 42 8.41 3.27 0.32
N LEU A 43 8.32 1.96 0.05
CA LEU A 43 8.18 0.95 1.11
C LEU A 43 9.44 0.86 1.98
N GLN A 44 10.64 0.98 1.40
CA GLN A 44 11.88 1.01 2.18
C GLN A 44 11.90 2.16 3.20
N LYS A 45 11.31 3.32 2.91
CA LYS A 45 11.25 4.45 3.86
C LYS A 45 10.39 4.16 5.09
N LEU A 46 9.47 3.20 5.00
CA LEU A 46 8.63 2.79 6.13
C LEU A 46 9.42 2.03 7.19
N ASP A 47 10.63 1.55 6.88
CA ASP A 47 11.44 0.79 7.81
C ASP A 47 11.88 1.61 9.04
N ARG A 48 11.98 2.94 8.92
CA ARG A 48 12.49 3.80 10.00
C ARG A 48 11.41 4.57 10.76
N PHE A 49 10.41 5.07 10.05
CA PHE A 49 9.40 5.96 10.63
C PHE A 49 7.97 5.66 10.14
N PRO A 50 7.49 4.42 10.28
CA PRO A 50 6.17 4.06 9.75
C PRO A 50 5.03 4.80 10.46
N ASN A 51 5.22 5.21 11.72
CA ASN A 51 4.22 5.95 12.51
C ASN A 51 4.06 7.43 12.11
N GLN A 52 4.94 7.99 11.26
CA GLN A 52 4.87 9.42 10.89
C GLN A 52 3.91 9.72 9.75
N ASN A 53 3.42 8.70 9.05
CA ASN A 53 2.50 8.88 7.94
C ASN A 53 1.05 8.97 8.44
N PRO A 54 0.18 9.66 7.70
CA PRO A 54 -1.22 9.84 8.09
C PRO A 54 -1.96 8.50 8.23
N VAL A 55 -2.86 8.47 9.20
CA VAL A 55 -3.89 7.43 9.35
C VAL A 55 -5.07 7.79 8.43
N VAL A 56 -5.72 6.78 7.87
CA VAL A 56 -6.94 6.95 7.08
C VAL A 56 -8.02 7.63 7.93
N HIS A 57 -8.69 8.65 7.39
CA HIS A 57 -9.71 9.42 8.13
C HIS A 57 -11.06 8.73 8.28
N ASP A 58 -11.36 7.71 7.45
CA ASP A 58 -12.60 6.95 7.59
C ASP A 58 -12.68 6.30 9.00
N PRO A 59 -13.76 6.49 9.77
CA PRO A 59 -13.78 6.09 11.18
C PRO A 59 -13.50 4.61 11.44
N PHE A 60 -13.93 3.71 10.55
CA PHE A 60 -13.70 2.28 10.70
C PHE A 60 -12.22 1.94 10.47
N LEU A 61 -11.65 2.44 9.37
CA LEU A 61 -10.24 2.22 9.03
C LEU A 61 -9.28 2.93 10.00
N TYR A 62 -9.69 4.09 10.52
CA TYR A 62 -8.99 4.81 11.58
C TYR A 62 -8.93 3.96 12.86
N GLY A 63 -10.05 3.35 13.25
CA GLY A 63 -10.13 2.47 14.42
C GLY A 63 -9.23 1.22 14.31
N LEU A 64 -8.98 0.76 13.09
CA LEU A 64 -8.03 -0.32 12.78
C LEU A 64 -6.56 0.15 12.74
N GLY A 65 -6.30 1.45 12.82
CA GLY A 65 -4.94 2.00 12.74
C GLY A 65 -4.32 1.85 11.35
N ILE A 66 -5.12 1.96 10.29
CA ILE A 66 -4.62 1.86 8.92
C ILE A 66 -3.93 3.17 8.51
N HIS A 67 -2.63 3.10 8.25
CA HIS A 67 -1.84 4.17 7.69
C HIS A 67 -1.79 4.07 6.16
N PHE A 68 -1.41 5.16 5.50
CA PHE A 68 -1.14 5.14 4.07
C PHE A 68 0.01 6.05 3.65
N ILE A 69 0.61 5.71 2.52
CA ILE A 69 1.50 6.59 1.77
C ILE A 69 1.05 6.69 0.31
N ILE A 70 1.36 7.81 -0.32
CA ILE A 70 1.11 8.02 -1.75
C ILE A 70 2.36 7.62 -2.53
N VAL A 71 2.19 6.75 -3.52
CA VAL A 71 3.24 6.31 -4.44
C VAL A 71 2.75 6.61 -5.85
N GLN A 72 3.24 7.71 -6.42
CA GLN A 72 2.73 8.26 -7.68
C GLN A 72 1.20 8.47 -7.64
N ASN A 73 0.46 7.75 -8.49
CA ASN A 73 -1.01 7.81 -8.57
C ASN A 73 -1.70 6.73 -7.73
N TYR A 74 -0.95 5.97 -6.93
CA TYR A 74 -1.43 4.87 -6.10
C TYR A 74 -1.22 5.19 -4.61
N MET A 75 -1.88 4.40 -3.77
CA MET A 75 -1.83 4.50 -2.32
C MET A 75 -1.51 3.12 -1.76
N ALA A 76 -0.42 3.03 -0.99
CA ALA A 76 -0.10 1.84 -0.22
C ALA A 76 -0.71 1.98 1.16
N PHE A 77 -1.60 1.05 1.53
CA PHE A 77 -2.25 0.99 2.84
C PHE A 77 -1.53 -0.05 3.69
N TYR A 78 -1.25 0.29 4.94
CA TYR A 78 -0.49 -0.60 5.82
C TYR A 78 -0.89 -0.45 7.28
N GLN A 79 -0.52 -1.45 8.06
CA GLN A 79 -0.64 -1.46 9.51
C GLN A 79 0.71 -1.80 10.14
N ILE A 80 0.91 -1.36 11.36
CA ILE A 80 2.15 -1.56 12.11
C ILE A 80 1.85 -2.55 13.24
N GLU A 81 2.54 -3.68 13.25
CA GLU A 81 2.47 -4.65 14.32
C GLU A 81 3.56 -4.37 15.36
N GLU A 82 3.12 -3.85 16.49
CA GLU A 82 3.94 -3.74 17.71
C GLU A 82 3.56 -4.89 18.67
N PRO A 83 4.52 -5.61 19.28
CA PRO A 83 5.96 -5.30 19.40
C PRO A 83 6.87 -5.97 18.35
N ALA A 84 6.32 -6.70 17.38
CA ALA A 84 7.09 -7.45 16.39
C ALA A 84 7.94 -6.55 15.46
N GLN A 85 7.68 -5.24 15.46
CA GLN A 85 8.30 -4.26 14.57
C GLN A 85 8.14 -4.65 13.09
N VAL A 86 6.93 -5.05 12.72
CA VAL A 86 6.59 -5.39 11.32
C VAL A 86 5.63 -4.36 10.77
N VAL A 87 5.86 -3.92 9.53
CA VAL A 87 4.94 -3.10 8.75
C VAL A 87 4.30 -4.01 7.71
N HIS A 88 3.00 -4.25 7.84
CA HIS A 88 2.23 -5.08 6.92
C HIS A 88 1.64 -4.19 5.83
N ILE A 89 2.13 -4.30 4.61
CA ILE A 89 1.53 -3.63 3.44
C ILE A 89 0.33 -4.46 3.02
N LEU A 90 -0.87 -3.93 3.26
CA LEU A 90 -2.13 -4.66 3.16
C LEU A 90 -2.71 -4.62 1.74
N ARG A 91 -2.71 -3.42 1.13
CA ARG A 91 -3.25 -3.17 -0.23
C ARG A 91 -2.46 -2.07 -0.94
N PHE A 92 -2.44 -2.10 -2.27
CA PHE A 92 -1.83 -1.09 -3.13
C PHE A 92 -2.82 -0.59 -4.20
N LEU A 93 -3.61 0.42 -3.89
CA LEU A 93 -4.78 0.77 -4.71
C LEU A 93 -4.56 2.05 -5.49
N TYR A 94 -5.14 2.13 -6.69
CA TYR A 94 -5.16 3.37 -7.46
C TYR A 94 -5.88 4.47 -6.67
N GLY A 95 -5.27 5.65 -6.55
CA GLY A 95 -5.72 6.70 -5.62
C GLY A 95 -7.10 7.27 -5.93
N LYS A 96 -7.60 7.10 -7.16
CA LYS A 96 -8.98 7.50 -7.56
C LYS A 96 -10.00 6.35 -7.45
N SER A 97 -9.58 5.14 -7.09
CA SER A 97 -10.50 4.04 -6.81
C SER A 97 -11.30 4.33 -5.55
N ASN A 98 -12.43 3.62 -5.38
CA ASN A 98 -13.17 3.64 -4.12
C ASN A 98 -12.48 2.74 -3.07
N TRP A 99 -11.26 3.10 -2.70
CA TRP A 99 -10.41 2.32 -1.80
C TRP A 99 -11.04 2.15 -0.41
N VAL A 100 -11.86 3.11 0.07
CA VAL A 100 -12.60 2.95 1.34
C VAL A 100 -13.51 1.72 1.29
N SER A 101 -14.26 1.56 0.19
CA SER A 101 -15.15 0.42 0.02
C SER A 101 -14.39 -0.89 -0.14
N ILE A 102 -13.28 -0.87 -0.89
CA ILE A 102 -12.44 -2.06 -1.09
C ILE A 102 -11.89 -2.55 0.25
N LEU A 103 -11.24 -1.65 1.01
CA LEU A 103 -10.65 -1.96 2.30
C LEU A 103 -11.69 -2.43 3.32
N LYS A 104 -12.86 -1.78 3.37
CA LYS A 104 -13.94 -2.24 4.26
C LYS A 104 -14.40 -3.66 3.93
N THR A 105 -14.50 -4.01 2.65
CA THR A 105 -14.84 -5.38 2.24
C THR A 105 -13.77 -6.36 2.69
N ASP A 106 -12.49 -6.03 2.50
CA ASP A 106 -11.37 -6.89 2.91
C ASP A 106 -11.41 -7.15 4.42
N PHE A 107 -11.58 -6.12 5.24
CA PHE A 107 -11.55 -6.22 6.71
C PHE A 107 -12.89 -6.57 7.37
N SER A 108 -13.98 -6.68 6.60
CA SER A 108 -15.27 -7.18 7.09
C SER A 108 -15.49 -8.67 6.78
N ALA A 109 -14.59 -9.26 5.98
CA ALA A 109 -14.66 -10.66 5.56
C ALA A 109 -13.89 -11.62 6.49
N GLU A 110 -13.23 -11.09 7.53
CA GLU A 110 -12.65 -11.84 8.66
C GLU A 110 -13.62 -11.89 9.85
#